data_AF-A0A9W9ZIZ3-F1
#
_entry.id   AF-A0A9W9ZIZ3-F1
#
_cell.length_a   1.000
_cell.length_b   1.000
_cell.length_c   1.000
_cell.angle_alpha   90.00
_cell.angle_beta   90.00
_cell.angle_gamma   90.00
#
_symmetry.space_group_name_H-M   'P 1'
#
loop_
_entity.id
_entity.type
_entity.pdbx_description
1 polymer ?
#
loop_
_entity_poly.entity_id
_entity_poly.type
_entity_poly.pdbx_seq_one_letter_code
_entity_poly.pdbx_strand_id
1 'polypeptide(L)'
;MQDYDVVVGGRTNAGQNYLNDFHTTGTVRPILDTQQNYTLEGASEENGITSLRFRRPRVTNDTRDIQFNVSTRVYLVWAYHTREDAENPNVFSQHTRRNHTMETVQIVFPPMTMMTPTPEPATTRVTRRPKSSGYQLGVSFLTISVATVLSMKLN
;
A
#
# COMPACT_ATOMS: atom_id res chain seq x y z
N MET A 1 2.59 -17.95 -13.44
CA MET A 1 2.84 -16.61 -12.87
C MET A 1 4.05 -16.07 -13.60
N GLN A 2 3.85 -15.23 -14.61
CA GLN A 2 4.91 -14.72 -15.47
C GLN A 2 4.83 -13.19 -15.43
N ASP A 3 5.96 -12.54 -15.23
CA ASP A 3 6.12 -11.08 -15.19
C ASP A 3 5.24 -10.39 -14.13
N TYR A 4 5.03 -11.06 -12.99
CA TYR A 4 4.37 -10.46 -11.82
C TYR A 4 5.40 -9.81 -10.91
N ASP A 5 5.07 -8.62 -10.43
CA ASP A 5 5.67 -7.91 -9.29
C ASP A 5 5.12 -8.53 -7.99
N VAL A 6 6.00 -9.11 -7.17
CA VAL A 6 5.62 -9.96 -6.04
C VAL A 6 6.49 -9.65 -4.83
N VAL A 7 5.85 -9.32 -3.72
CA VAL A 7 6.50 -9.32 -2.41
C VAL A 7 6.21 -10.62 -1.67
N VAL A 8 7.23 -11.22 -1.06
CA VAL A 8 7.10 -12.42 -0.21
C VAL A 8 7.59 -12.09 1.19
N GLY A 9 6.81 -12.42 2.20
CA GLY A 9 7.19 -12.19 3.59
C GLY A 9 6.52 -13.15 4.55
N GLY A 10 7.01 -13.14 5.78
CA GLY A 10 6.52 -13.98 6.86
C GLY A 10 7.61 -14.18 7.90
N ARG A 11 7.61 -15.37 8.51
CA ARG A 11 8.63 -15.81 9.44
C ARG A 11 9.45 -16.95 8.83
N THR A 12 10.72 -16.99 9.16
CA THR A 12 11.60 -18.10 8.81
C THR A 12 11.56 -19.18 9.89
N ASN A 13 12.02 -20.39 9.56
CA ASN A 13 12.23 -21.47 10.54
C ASN A 13 13.14 -21.04 11.72
N ALA A 14 14.04 -20.07 11.51
CA ALA A 14 14.90 -19.49 12.54
C ALA A 14 14.20 -18.40 13.40
N GLY A 15 12.93 -18.12 13.14
CA GLY A 15 12.14 -17.14 13.86
C GLY A 15 12.32 -15.69 13.40
N GLN A 16 13.14 -15.44 12.37
CA GLN A 16 13.34 -14.11 11.78
C GLN A 16 12.15 -13.71 10.90
N ASN A 17 11.63 -12.50 11.11
CA ASN A 17 10.64 -11.89 10.22
C ASN A 17 11.31 -11.30 8.98
N TYR A 18 10.66 -11.40 7.82
CA TYR A 18 11.20 -10.89 6.57
C TYR A 18 10.11 -10.42 5.60
N LEU A 19 10.52 -9.61 4.63
CA LEU A 19 9.74 -9.17 3.49
C LEU A 19 10.70 -8.79 2.39
N ASN A 20 10.72 -9.58 1.31
CA ASN A 20 11.61 -9.38 0.17
C ASN A 20 10.80 -9.19 -1.11
N ASP A 21 11.36 -8.40 -2.01
CA ASP A 21 10.83 -8.03 -3.31
C ASP A 21 11.32 -9.01 -4.39
N PHE A 22 10.42 -9.48 -5.25
CA PHE A 22 10.69 -10.48 -6.26
C PHE A 22 9.90 -10.19 -7.54
N HIS A 23 10.37 -10.77 -8.65
CA HIS A 23 9.56 -10.89 -9.87
C HIS A 23 9.46 -12.35 -10.32
N THR A 24 8.38 -12.67 -11.02
CA THR A 24 8.15 -14.03 -11.52
C THR A 24 8.55 -14.18 -12.98
N THR A 25 9.14 -15.33 -13.33
CA THR A 25 9.52 -15.69 -14.71
C THR A 25 8.92 -17.03 -15.14
N GLY A 26 7.80 -17.43 -14.53
CA GLY A 26 7.14 -18.70 -14.78
C GLY A 26 6.59 -19.37 -13.51
N THR A 27 6.17 -20.62 -13.63
CA THR A 27 5.71 -21.43 -12.48
C THR A 27 6.87 -22.04 -11.71
N VAL A 28 7.81 -21.19 -11.32
CA VAL A 28 9.01 -21.51 -10.53
C VAL A 28 9.10 -20.55 -9.34
N ARG A 29 10.07 -20.74 -8.44
CA ARG A 29 10.32 -19.78 -7.37
C ARG A 29 10.58 -18.39 -7.98
N PRO A 30 9.92 -17.32 -7.49
CA PRO A 30 10.21 -15.96 -7.93
C PRO A 30 11.69 -15.61 -7.75
N ILE A 31 12.23 -14.79 -8.64
CA ILE A 31 13.62 -14.32 -8.60
C ILE A 31 13.68 -13.07 -7.73
N LEU A 32 14.63 -13.02 -6.80
CA LEU A 32 14.83 -11.87 -5.93
C LEU A 32 15.14 -10.64 -6.78
N ASP A 33 14.44 -9.54 -6.54
CA ASP A 33 14.70 -8.33 -7.29
C ASP A 33 16.03 -7.69 -6.91
N THR A 34 16.72 -7.17 -7.91
CA THR A 34 17.93 -6.37 -7.77
C THR A 34 17.66 -5.07 -6.99
N GLN A 35 16.45 -4.52 -7.10
CA GLN A 35 16.02 -3.36 -6.35
C GLN A 35 14.93 -3.76 -5.35
N GLN A 36 15.19 -3.60 -4.06
CA GLN A 36 14.21 -3.91 -3.02
C GLN A 36 13.39 -2.65 -2.70
N ASN A 37 12.13 -2.61 -3.12
CA ASN A 37 11.30 -1.41 -2.98
C ASN A 37 10.30 -1.46 -1.82
N TYR A 38 10.22 -2.58 -1.12
CA TYR A 38 9.35 -2.73 0.04
C TYR A 38 10.11 -2.48 1.35
N THR A 39 9.42 -1.88 2.31
CA THR A 39 9.92 -1.73 3.68
C THR A 39 8.96 -2.40 4.65
N LEU A 40 9.44 -3.38 5.41
CA LEU A 40 8.69 -3.98 6.50
C LEU A 40 8.62 -3.02 7.69
N GLU A 41 7.41 -2.67 8.11
CA GLU A 41 7.12 -1.76 9.23
C GLU A 41 6.63 -2.49 10.48
N GLY A 42 6.27 -3.75 10.35
CA GLY A 42 5.84 -4.61 11.46
C GLY A 42 5.51 -6.01 10.98
N ALA A 43 5.84 -6.99 11.81
CA ALA A 43 5.49 -8.38 11.60
C ALA A 43 5.12 -9.02 12.94
N SER A 44 4.02 -9.73 12.98
CA SER A 44 3.58 -10.50 14.14
C SER A 44 2.99 -11.81 13.70
N GLU A 45 3.13 -12.82 14.55
CA GLU A 45 2.49 -14.11 14.36
C GLU A 45 1.78 -14.47 15.65
N GLU A 46 0.45 -14.61 15.57
CA GLU A 46 -0.38 -14.92 16.71
C GLU A 46 -1.52 -15.85 16.28
N ASN A 47 -1.74 -16.94 17.02
CA ASN A 47 -2.80 -17.91 16.74
C ASN A 47 -2.80 -18.45 15.30
N GLY A 48 -1.61 -18.69 14.73
CA GLY A 48 -1.45 -19.17 13.35
C GLY A 48 -1.72 -18.12 12.27
N ILE A 49 -1.87 -16.85 12.63
CA ILE A 49 -2.03 -15.73 11.70
C ILE A 49 -0.73 -14.94 11.65
N THR A 50 -0.11 -14.90 10.47
CA THR A 50 0.98 -13.96 10.18
C THR A 50 0.41 -12.64 9.69
N SER A 51 0.73 -11.55 10.38
CA SER A 51 0.37 -10.19 10.00
C SER A 51 1.62 -9.41 9.61
N LEU A 52 1.62 -8.82 8.43
CA LEU A 52 2.72 -7.98 7.92
C LEU A 52 2.18 -6.59 7.61
N ARG A 53 2.84 -5.56 8.14
CA ARG A 53 2.62 -4.17 7.77
C ARG A 53 3.85 -3.67 7.02
N PHE A 54 3.64 -3.10 5.85
CA PHE A 54 4.73 -2.65 5.00
C PHE A 54 4.33 -1.43 4.18
N ARG A 55 5.34 -0.77 3.62
CA ARG A 55 5.17 0.32 2.65
C ARG A 55 5.98 0.03 1.38
N ARG A 56 5.54 0.59 0.27
CA ARG A 56 6.21 0.56 -1.03
C ARG A 56 5.99 1.91 -1.72
N PRO A 57 7.00 2.51 -2.36
CA PRO A 57 6.79 3.66 -3.22
C PRO A 57 5.76 3.36 -4.32
N ARG A 58 4.97 4.37 -4.67
CA ARG A 58 4.08 4.30 -5.83
C ARG A 58 4.84 4.21 -7.15
N VAL A 59 5.97 4.92 -7.21
CA VAL A 59 6.91 4.90 -8.33
C VAL A 59 8.24 4.39 -7.80
N THR A 60 8.70 3.25 -8.30
CA THR A 60 9.92 2.59 -7.85
C THR A 60 11.10 2.85 -8.78
N ASN A 61 10.82 3.26 -10.03
CA ASN A 61 11.80 3.35 -11.12
C ASN A 61 12.46 2.01 -11.49
N ASP A 62 11.87 0.88 -11.07
CA ASP A 62 12.20 -0.43 -11.61
C ASP A 62 11.26 -0.76 -12.79
N THR A 63 11.84 -1.22 -13.89
CA THR A 63 11.08 -1.64 -15.09
C THR A 63 10.30 -2.94 -14.90
N ARG A 64 10.64 -3.75 -13.89
CA ARG A 64 9.94 -5.00 -13.55
C ARG A 64 8.74 -4.77 -12.63
N ASP A 65 8.65 -3.57 -12.06
CA ASP A 65 7.62 -3.19 -11.11
C ASP A 65 6.42 -2.51 -11.76
N ILE A 66 5.26 -2.74 -11.16
CA ILE A 66 4.07 -1.98 -11.52
C ILE A 66 4.17 -0.58 -10.90
N GLN A 67 4.05 0.44 -11.75
CA GLN A 67 4.02 1.85 -11.31
C GLN A 67 2.57 2.27 -11.02
N PHE A 68 2.31 2.72 -9.78
CA PHE A 68 0.96 3.03 -9.32
C PHE A 68 0.61 4.52 -9.47
N ASN A 69 -0.29 4.80 -10.40
CA ASN A 69 -0.93 6.10 -10.56
C ASN A 69 -2.47 5.96 -10.53
N VAL A 70 -3.17 7.08 -10.66
CA VAL A 70 -4.65 7.12 -10.56
C VAL A 70 -5.38 6.35 -11.65
N SER A 71 -4.73 6.11 -12.81
CA SER A 71 -5.27 5.30 -13.90
C SER A 71 -4.79 3.85 -13.86
N THR A 72 -3.77 3.52 -13.08
CA THR A 72 -3.32 2.13 -12.91
C THR A 72 -4.45 1.26 -12.35
N ARG A 73 -4.66 0.11 -12.98
CA ARG A 73 -5.62 -0.92 -12.60
C ARG A 73 -4.91 -2.27 -12.62
N VAL A 74 -5.00 -3.02 -11.53
CA VAL A 74 -4.26 -4.29 -11.38
C VAL A 74 -5.15 -5.40 -10.89
N TYR A 75 -4.88 -6.63 -11.30
CA TYR A 75 -5.35 -7.80 -10.58
C TYR A 75 -4.50 -7.98 -9.33
N LEU A 76 -5.14 -8.15 -8.17
CA LEU A 76 -4.42 -8.54 -6.97
C LEU A 76 -4.38 -10.05 -6.90
N VAL A 77 -3.18 -10.60 -6.74
CA VAL A 77 -2.94 -12.02 -6.54
C VAL A 77 -2.42 -12.23 -5.13
N TRP A 78 -2.76 -13.36 -4.52
CA TRP A 78 -2.23 -13.73 -3.21
C TRP A 78 -2.06 -15.22 -3.10
N ALA A 79 -1.13 -15.63 -2.25
CA ALA A 79 -0.88 -17.02 -1.94
C ALA A 79 -0.22 -17.18 -0.56
N TYR A 80 -0.39 -18.34 0.06
CA TYR A 80 0.27 -18.68 1.31
C TYR A 80 0.45 -20.20 1.46
N HIS A 81 1.40 -20.59 2.31
CA HIS A 81 1.58 -21.96 2.75
C HIS A 81 0.85 -22.18 4.08
N THR A 82 0.14 -23.30 4.23
CA THR A 82 -0.67 -23.56 5.42
C THR A 82 0.11 -24.16 6.59
N ARG A 83 1.38 -24.56 6.38
CA ARG A 83 2.12 -25.43 7.32
C ARG A 83 3.63 -25.23 7.38
N GLU A 84 4.21 -24.46 6.47
CA GLU A 84 5.67 -24.38 6.34
C GLU A 84 6.05 -22.92 6.29
N ASP A 85 7.01 -22.58 7.13
CA ASP A 85 7.72 -21.31 7.10
C ASP A 85 8.85 -21.37 6.07
N ALA A 86 9.38 -20.21 5.72
CA ALA A 86 10.53 -20.16 4.82
C ALA A 86 11.78 -20.70 5.52
N GLU A 87 12.62 -21.41 4.78
CA GLU A 87 13.94 -21.81 5.29
C GLU A 87 14.79 -20.57 5.57
N ASN A 88 14.78 -19.62 4.64
CA ASN A 88 15.35 -18.29 4.77
C ASN A 88 14.56 -17.31 3.86
N PRO A 89 14.81 -15.99 3.93
CA PRO A 89 14.02 -14.99 3.20
C PRO A 89 13.93 -15.19 1.67
N ASN A 90 14.82 -16.01 1.07
CA ASN A 90 14.89 -16.26 -0.37
C ASN A 90 14.56 -17.72 -0.75
N VAL A 91 14.33 -18.59 0.24
CA VAL A 91 14.09 -20.02 0.04
C VAL A 91 12.82 -20.42 0.77
N PHE A 92 11.76 -20.60 0.00
CA PHE A 92 10.43 -20.97 0.47
C PHE A 92 9.79 -22.00 -0.47
N SER A 93 8.87 -22.78 0.09
CA SER A 93 8.09 -23.80 -0.61
C SER A 93 6.99 -23.18 -1.47
N GLN A 94 6.49 -23.95 -2.44
CA GLN A 94 5.33 -23.55 -3.24
C GLN A 94 4.08 -23.45 -2.35
N HIS A 95 3.34 -22.35 -2.45
CA HIS A 95 2.09 -22.14 -1.71
C HIS A 95 1.09 -23.31 -1.81
N THR A 96 0.31 -23.57 -0.76
CA THR A 96 -0.79 -24.55 -0.78
C THR A 96 -2.13 -23.91 -1.11
N ARG A 97 -2.28 -22.61 -0.86
CA ARG A 97 -3.48 -21.82 -1.14
C ARG A 97 -3.08 -20.61 -1.97
N ARG A 98 -3.90 -20.27 -2.96
CA ARG A 98 -3.75 -19.08 -3.80
C ARG A 98 -5.11 -18.61 -4.30
N ASN A 99 -5.22 -17.33 -4.61
CA ASN A 99 -6.32 -16.80 -5.39
C ASN A 99 -5.95 -15.45 -6.03
N HIS A 100 -6.91 -14.84 -6.71
CA HIS A 100 -6.78 -13.53 -7.33
C HIS A 100 -8.13 -12.80 -7.36
N THR A 101 -8.11 -11.49 -7.59
CA THR A 101 -9.33 -10.71 -7.84
C THR A 101 -9.93 -11.07 -9.19
N MET A 102 -11.26 -11.05 -9.29
CA MET A 102 -11.98 -11.29 -10.55
C MET A 102 -11.92 -10.09 -11.51
N GLU A 103 -11.79 -8.90 -10.95
CA GLU A 103 -11.69 -7.64 -11.67
C GLU A 103 -10.43 -6.87 -11.24
N THR A 104 -10.06 -5.88 -12.04
CA THR A 104 -8.95 -5.01 -11.72
C THR A 104 -9.33 -4.00 -10.62
N VAL A 105 -8.41 -3.77 -9.70
CA VAL A 105 -8.57 -2.85 -8.57
C VAL A 105 -7.76 -1.57 -8.82
N GLN A 106 -8.34 -0.44 -8.41
CA GLN A 106 -7.63 0.83 -8.30
C GLN A 106 -7.01 0.94 -6.90
N ILE A 107 -5.70 1.11 -6.83
CA ILE A 107 -4.98 1.25 -5.55
C ILE A 107 -4.82 2.72 -5.16
N VAL A 108 -4.64 3.60 -6.15
CA VAL A 108 -4.40 5.03 -5.92
C VAL A 108 -5.62 5.81 -6.36
N PHE A 109 -6.21 6.56 -5.43
CA PHE A 109 -7.35 7.43 -5.68
C PHE A 109 -6.89 8.89 -5.79
N PRO A 110 -7.52 9.70 -6.66
CA PRO A 110 -7.30 11.14 -6.65
C PRO A 110 -7.74 11.73 -5.29
N PRO A 111 -7.14 12.84 -4.85
CA PRO A 111 -7.65 13.56 -3.70
C PRO A 111 -9.10 13.93 -3.94
N MET A 112 -9.97 13.68 -2.95
CA MET A 112 -11.35 14.15 -3.02
C MET A 112 -11.30 15.68 -3.12
N THR A 113 -11.84 16.24 -4.18
CA THR A 113 -12.20 17.66 -4.21
C THR A 113 -13.30 17.84 -3.17
N MET A 114 -12.93 18.23 -1.95
CA MET A 114 -13.88 18.88 -1.06
C MET A 114 -14.36 20.10 -1.84
N MET A 115 -15.60 20.09 -2.31
CA MET A 115 -16.22 21.27 -2.90
C MET A 115 -16.03 22.38 -1.87
N THR A 116 -15.14 23.32 -2.17
CA THR A 116 -15.06 24.56 -1.42
C THR A 116 -16.46 25.16 -1.50
N PRO A 117 -17.15 25.43 -0.38
CA PRO A 117 -18.43 26.09 -0.46
C PRO A 117 -18.22 27.37 -1.27
N THR A 118 -18.93 27.49 -2.39
CA THR A 118 -18.97 28.69 -3.21
C THR A 118 -19.14 29.87 -2.25
N PRO A 119 -18.21 30.84 -2.20
CA PRO A 119 -18.44 32.01 -1.37
C PRO A 119 -19.75 32.63 -1.83
N GLU A 120 -20.73 32.66 -0.93
CA GLU A 120 -22.00 33.33 -1.11
C GLU A 120 -21.71 34.73 -1.68
N PRO A 121 -22.37 35.16 -2.77
CA PRO A 121 -22.05 36.43 -3.40
C PRO A 121 -22.14 37.54 -2.36
N ALA A 122 -20.99 38.15 -2.07
CA ALA A 122 -20.91 39.28 -1.17
C ALA A 122 -21.84 40.37 -1.70
N THR A 123 -23.01 40.51 -1.07
CA THR A 123 -23.87 41.66 -1.32
C THR A 123 -23.06 42.87 -0.89
N THR A 124 -22.68 43.71 -1.85
CA THR A 124 -21.97 44.97 -1.63
C THR A 124 -22.86 45.90 -0.80
N ARG A 125 -22.88 45.72 0.52
CA ARG A 125 -23.34 46.76 1.43
C ARG A 125 -22.23 47.79 1.49
N VAL A 126 -22.40 48.87 0.72
CA VAL A 126 -21.59 50.09 0.83
C VAL A 126 -21.61 50.51 2.29
N THR A 127 -20.54 50.20 3.01
CA THR A 127 -20.33 50.63 4.38
C THR A 127 -19.04 51.41 4.39
N ARG A 128 -19.18 52.73 4.56
CA ARG A 128 -18.07 53.67 4.67
C ARG A 128 -17.07 53.17 5.72
N ARG A 129 -15.79 53.09 5.35
CA ARG A 129 -14.68 52.80 6.27
C ARG A 129 -14.67 53.77 7.45
N PRO A 130 -14.15 53.30 8.60
CA PRO A 130 -12.89 53.85 9.07
C PRO A 130 -11.78 52.79 9.20
N LYS A 131 -10.54 53.27 9.12
CA LYS A 131 -9.27 52.53 9.20
C LYS A 131 -9.11 51.79 10.54
N SER A 132 -8.66 50.54 10.51
CA SER A 132 -7.56 50.08 11.36
C SER A 132 -6.93 48.79 10.83
N SER A 133 -5.69 48.56 11.24
CA SER A 133 -4.68 47.65 10.70
C SER A 133 -4.71 46.29 11.40
N GLY A 134 -4.55 45.20 10.64
CA GLY A 134 -4.26 43.86 11.19
C GLY A 134 -4.17 42.81 10.08
N TYR A 135 -2.98 42.22 9.89
CA TYR A 135 -2.77 41.07 9.01
C TYR A 135 -3.10 39.79 9.79
N GLN A 136 -3.91 38.89 9.22
CA GLN A 136 -4.08 37.52 9.73
C GLN A 136 -3.34 36.55 8.79
N LEU A 137 -2.31 35.91 9.33
CA LEU A 137 -1.63 34.75 8.74
C LEU A 137 -2.43 33.50 9.11
N GLY A 138 -3.02 32.83 8.13
CA GLY A 138 -3.65 31.52 8.31
C GLY A 138 -2.75 30.44 7.70
N VAL A 139 -2.14 29.60 8.56
CA VAL A 139 -1.47 28.36 8.15
C VAL A 139 -2.35 27.21 8.64
N SER A 140 -2.98 26.47 7.73
CA SER A 140 -3.72 25.25 8.08
C SER A 140 -3.02 24.04 7.48
N PHE A 141 -2.57 23.14 8.33
CA PHE A 141 -2.22 21.77 7.94
C PHE A 141 -3.32 20.84 8.41
N LEU A 142 -3.90 20.08 7.49
CA LEU A 142 -4.77 18.94 7.80
C LEU A 142 -3.98 17.66 7.51
N THR A 143 -3.66 16.90 8.55
CA THR A 143 -3.13 15.54 8.40
C THR A 143 -4.25 14.55 8.65
N ILE A 144 -4.50 13.67 7.69
CA ILE A 144 -5.39 12.52 7.85
C ILE A 144 -4.55 11.27 7.64
N SER A 145 -4.26 10.56 8.73
CA SER A 145 -3.72 9.21 8.69
C SER A 145 -4.89 8.24 8.71
N VAL A 146 -5.12 7.51 7.63
CA VAL A 146 -6.04 6.37 7.62
C VAL A 146 -5.22 5.10 7.77
N ALA A 147 -5.25 4.51 8.96
CA ALA A 147 -4.79 3.14 9.18
C ALA A 147 -5.98 2.21 8.99
N THR A 148 -6.06 1.53 7.85
CA THR A 148 -7.03 0.45 7.66
C THR A 148 -6.36 -0.86 8.06
N VAL A 149 -6.77 -1.43 9.20
CA VAL A 149 -6.42 -2.80 9.58
C VAL A 149 -7.48 -3.72 9.01
N LEU A 150 -7.12 -4.51 8.00
CA LEU A 150 -7.99 -5.55 7.47
C LEU A 150 -7.83 -6.82 8.33
N SER A 151 -8.68 -6.96 9.36
CA SER A 151 -8.82 -8.22 10.10
C SER A 151 -9.87 -9.10 9.43
N MET A 152 -9.44 -10.15 8.73
CA MET A 152 -10.33 -11.22 8.29
C MET A 152 -10.37 -12.31 9.36
N LYS A 153 -11.52 -12.44 10.02
CA LYS A 153 -11.84 -13.57 10.89
C LYS A 153 -12.50 -14.65 10.01
N LEU A 154 -11.98 -15.88 10.03
CA LEU A 154 -12.61 -17.03 9.37
C LEU A 154 -13.03 -18.03 10.45
N ASN A 155 -14.28 -18.49 10.36
CA ASN A 155 -14.84 -19.61 11.12
C ASN A 155 -14.25 -20.93 10.66
#